data_AF-A0A7C2TKS0-F1
#
_entry.id   AF-A0A7C2TKS0-F1
#
_cell.length_a   1.000
_cell.length_b   1.000
_cell.length_c   1.000
_cell.angle_alpha   90.00
_cell.angle_beta   90.00
_cell.angle_gamma   90.00
#
_symmetry.space_group_name_H-M   'P 1'
#
loop_
_entity.id
_entity.type
_entity.pdbx_description
1 polymer ?
#
loop_
_entity_poly.entity_id
_entity_poly.type
_entity_poly.pdbx_seq_one_letter_code
_entity_poly.pdbx_strand_id
1 'polypeptide(L)' 'MTTATVTFFTPYPFKLGEKIRITTGPRRGDWEVVDLDEQKVTLRCPVSQRLVTWDHFLHLSETKDNCPWPA' A
#
# COMPACT_ATOMS: atom_id res chain seq x y z
N MET A 1 -17.49 27.12 5.79
CA MET A 1 -16.72 25.87 5.59
C MET A 1 -15.82 25.74 6.80
N THR A 2 -15.93 24.64 7.55
CA THR A 2 -15.10 24.39 8.73
C THR A 2 -13.81 23.71 8.28
N THR A 3 -12.69 24.06 8.89
CA THR A 3 -11.40 23.42 8.64
C THR A 3 -11.19 22.28 9.64
N ALA A 4 -10.64 21.16 9.17
CA ALA A 4 -10.33 19.99 9.98
C ALA A 4 -8.99 19.38 9.57
N THR A 5 -8.40 18.60 10.47
CA THR A 5 -7.31 17.68 10.11
C THR A 5 -7.93 16.49 9.37
N VAL A 6 -7.49 16.26 8.14
CA VAL A 6 -8.01 15.19 7.27
C VAL A 6 -6.85 14.27 6.91
N THR A 7 -7.05 12.97 7.12
CA THR A 7 -6.09 11.93 6.73
C THR A 7 -6.46 11.35 5.38
N PHE A 8 -5.50 11.33 4.46
CA PHE A 8 -5.68 10.82 3.11
C PHE A 8 -5.08 9.41 2.98
N PHE A 9 -5.90 8.49 2.46
CA PHE A 9 -5.51 7.12 2.16
C PHE A 9 -5.48 6.96 0.64
N THR A 10 -4.27 6.86 0.08
CA THR A 10 -4.08 6.45 -1.31
C THR A 10 -3.36 5.11 -1.34
N PRO A 11 -3.61 4.25 -2.34
CA PRO A 11 -2.78 3.08 -2.58
C PRO A 11 -1.29 3.45 -2.56
N TYR A 12 -0.49 2.62 -1.91
CA TYR A 12 0.96 2.76 -1.94
C TYR A 12 1.45 2.55 -3.39
N PRO A 13 2.22 3.49 -3.96
CA PRO A 13 2.63 3.43 -5.35
C PRO A 13 3.80 2.46 -5.52
N PHE A 14 3.50 1.16 -5.47
CA PHE A 14 4.49 0.10 -5.66
C PHE A 14 5.24 0.25 -6.98
N LYS A 15 6.48 -0.26 -7.00
CA LYS A 15 7.30 -0.35 -8.22
C LYS A 15 7.67 -1.79 -8.51
N LEU A 16 7.70 -2.18 -9.79
CA LEU A 16 8.23 -3.48 -10.19
C LEU A 16 9.68 -3.65 -9.69
N GLY A 17 9.97 -4.81 -9.10
CA GLY A 17 11.26 -5.14 -8.48
C GLY A 17 11.47 -4.58 -7.06
N GLU A 18 10.50 -3.84 -6.52
CA GLU A 18 10.59 -3.28 -5.18
C GLU A 18 10.58 -4.39 -4.11
N LYS A 19 11.42 -4.22 -3.07
CA LYS A 19 11.49 -5.12 -1.91
C LYS A 19 10.80 -4.47 -0.73
N ILE A 20 9.76 -5.10 -0.22
CA ILE A 20 8.97 -4.59 0.89
C ILE A 20 8.97 -5.57 2.07
N ARG A 21 8.82 -5.03 3.28
CA ARG A 21 8.64 -5.81 4.51
C ARG A 21 7.33 -5.41 5.17
N ILE A 22 6.41 -6.35 5.26
CA ILE A 22 5.15 -6.19 6.02
C ILE A 22 5.43 -6.65 7.44
N THR A 23 5.25 -5.78 8.42
CA THR A 23 5.68 -6.03 9.82
C THR A 23 4.62 -6.71 10.68
N THR A 24 3.34 -6.60 10.33
CA THR A 24 2.20 -7.11 11.11
C THR A 24 1.12 -7.74 10.22
N GLY A 25 0.21 -8.50 10.83
CA GLY A 25 -0.94 -9.10 10.14
C GLY A 25 -0.63 -10.39 9.37
N PRO A 26 -1.64 -10.96 8.67
CA PRO A 26 -1.55 -12.27 8.03
C PRO A 26 -0.59 -12.34 6.84
N ARG A 27 -0.16 -11.18 6.33
CA ARG A 27 0.77 -11.04 5.20
C ARG A 27 2.18 -10.64 5.64
N ARG A 28 2.45 -10.66 6.96
CA ARG A 28 3.75 -10.34 7.53
C ARG A 28 4.85 -11.15 6.85
N GLY A 29 5.93 -10.48 6.47
CA GLY A 29 7.06 -11.11 5.81
C GLY A 29 7.73 -10.19 4.80
N ASP A 30 8.73 -10.77 4.14
CA ASP A 30 9.47 -10.13 3.06
C ASP A 30 8.89 -10.52 1.72
N TRP A 31 8.82 -9.53 0.83
CA TRP A 31 8.21 -9.67 -0.47
C TRP A 31 8.95 -8.86 -1.52
N GLU A 32 8.93 -9.35 -2.75
CA GLU A 32 9.37 -8.63 -3.95
C GLU A 32 8.17 -8.40 -4.86
N VAL A 33 7.99 -7.17 -5.34
CA VAL A 33 6.96 -6.83 -6.32
C VAL A 33 7.38 -7.35 -7.68
N VAL A 34 6.60 -8.28 -8.25
CA VAL A 34 6.93 -8.92 -9.53
C VAL A 34 5.91 -8.64 -10.63
N ASP A 35 4.72 -8.16 -10.28
CA ASP A 35 3.72 -7.66 -11.23
C ASP A 35 2.86 -6.56 -10.58
N LEU A 36 2.36 -5.65 -11.41
CA LEU A 36 1.51 -4.53 -11.00
C LEU A 36 0.47 -4.23 -12.08
N ASP A 37 -0.79 -4.12 -11.67
CA ASP A 37 -1.86 -3.53 -12.47
C ASP A 37 -2.51 -2.34 -11.75
N GLU A 38 -3.57 -1.77 -12.30
CA GLU A 38 -4.24 -0.59 -11.72
C GLU A 38 -4.79 -0.84 -10.31
N GLN A 39 -5.17 -2.08 -9.99
CA GLN A 39 -5.85 -2.43 -8.75
C GLN A 39 -5.09 -3.46 -7.92
N LYS A 40 -4.12 -4.18 -8.48
CA LYS A 40 -3.48 -5.34 -7.88
C LYS A 40 -1.97 -5.29 -7.95
N VAL A 41 -1.37 -5.91 -6.94
CA VAL A 41 0.05 -6.19 -6.84
C VAL A 41 0.28 -7.69 -6.72
N THR A 42 1.21 -8.22 -7.51
CA THR A 42 1.72 -9.59 -7.34
C THR A 42 3.07 -9.54 -6.64
N LEU A 43 3.17 -10.29 -5.55
CA LEU A 43 4.36 -10.40 -4.74
C LEU A 43 4.95 -11.80 -4.79
N ARG A 44 6.28 -11.85 -4.72
CA ARG A 44 7.06 -13.08 -4.58
C ARG A 44 7.72 -13.15 -3.22
N CYS A 45 7.52 -14.25 -2.51
CA CYS A 45 8.28 -14.53 -1.29
C CYS A 45 9.72 -14.90 -1.68
N PRO A 46 10.76 -14.24 -1.14
CA PRO A 46 12.14 -14.53 -1.51
C PRO A 46 12.62 -15.91 -1.03
N VAL A 47 11.99 -16.45 0.02
CA VAL A 47 12.37 -17.75 0.61
C VAL A 47 11.71 -18.92 -0.12
N SER A 48 10.38 -18.88 -0.25
CA SER A 48 9.61 -19.99 -0.83
C SER A 48 9.35 -19.86 -2.33
N GLN A 49 9.71 -18.71 -2.92
CA GLN A 49 9.37 -18.34 -4.30
C GLN A 49 7.86 -18.33 -4.61
N ARG A 50 7.02 -18.43 -3.57
CA ARG A 50 5.56 -18.39 -3.70
C ARG A 50 5.12 -17.03 -4.25
N LEU A 51 4.25 -17.07 -5.25
CA LEU A 51 3.57 -15.91 -5.81
C LEU A 51 2.19 -15.74 -5.18
N VAL A 52 1.83 -14.48 -4.92
CA VAL A 52 0.53 -14.09 -4.38
C VAL A 52 0.11 -12.76 -4.99
N THR A 53 -1.09 -12.69 -5.53
CA THR A 53 -1.67 -11.47 -6.13
C THR A 53 -2.79 -10.96 -5.23
N TRP A 54 -2.76 -9.66 -4.91
CA TRP A 54 -3.74 -9.01 -4.03
C TRP A 54 -4.14 -7.65 -4.57
N ASP A 55 -5.34 -7.19 -4.22
CA ASP A 55 -5.73 -5.79 -4.42
C ASP A 55 -4.80 -4.88 -3.61
N HIS A 56 -4.54 -3.66 -4.09
CA HIS A 56 -3.75 -2.66 -3.39
C HIS A 56 -4.29 -2.49 -1.97
N PHE A 57 -3.53 -2.95 -0.98
CA PHE A 57 -3.99 -3.02 0.41
C PHE A 57 -3.18 -2.13 1.34
N LEU A 58 -1.98 -1.70 0.93
CA LEU A 58 -1.18 -0.73 1.67
C LEU A 58 -1.67 0.66 1.29
N HIS A 59 -2.27 1.36 2.26
CA HIS A 59 -2.74 2.73 2.09
C HIS A 59 -2.19 3.61 3.21
N LEU A 60 -1.34 4.57 2.86
CA LEU A 60 -1.01 5.70 3.74
C LEU A 60 -0.37 6.78 2.86
N SER A 61 -1.03 7.93 2.68
CA SER A 61 -0.49 8.99 1.83
C SER A 61 0.02 10.17 2.67
N GLU A 62 -0.83 10.79 3.49
CA GLU A 62 -0.49 12.03 4.20
C GLU A 62 -1.58 12.41 5.21
N THR A 63 -1.22 13.09 6.30
CA THR A 63 -2.18 13.82 7.15
C THR A 63 -2.00 15.31 6.90
N LYS A 64 -3.10 16.01 6.57
CA LYS A 64 -3.08 17.45 6.32
C LYS A 64 -3.94 18.18 7.33
N ASP A 65 -3.41 19.28 7.86
CA ASP A 65 -4.17 20.21 8.68
C ASP A 65 -4.92 21.23 7.81
N ASN A 66 -5.98 21.80 8.37
CA ASN A 66 -6.76 22.87 7.76
C ASN A 66 -7.41 22.54 6.41
N CYS A 67 -7.78 21.28 6.18
CA CYS A 67 -8.53 20.88 4.99
C CYS A 67 -10.04 21.20 5.16
N PRO A 68 -10.72 21.64 4.08
CA PRO A 68 -12.18 21.81 4.10
C PRO A 68 -12.89 20.46 4.29
N TRP A 69 -13.93 20.45 5.13
CA TRP A 69 -14.77 19.27 5.36
C TRP A 69 -16.25 19.64 5.62
N PRO A 70 -17.24 19.02 4.91
CA PRO A 70 -17.08 18.13 3.76
C PRO A 70 -16.46 18.86 2.56
N ALA A 71 -16.02 18.08 1.57
CA ALA A 71 -15.49 18.60 0.31
C ALA A 71 -16.57 19.39 -0.48
#